data_AF-A0A656QFX0-F1
#
_entry.id   AF-A0A656QFX0-F1
#
_cell.length_a   1.000
_cell.length_b   1.000
_cell.length_c   1.000
_cell.angle_alpha   90.00
_cell.angle_beta   90.00
_cell.angle_gamma   90.00
#
_symmetry.space_group_name_H-M   'P 1'
#
loop_
_entity.id
_entity.type
_entity.pdbx_description
1 polymer ?
#
loop_
_entity_poly.entity_id
_entity_poly.type
_entity_poly.pdbx_seq_one_letter_code
_entity_poly.pdbx_strand_id
1 'polypeptide(L)'
;MQRFIGTKTVNAVPMSRLEYNQLRGWTVPEDEDPLDPGYLVEYVDGGKSNHPDFKGYISWSPKDVFERAYWSVSECSLGGFGFALMALRAGQRVARAGWNGKGQFVYLVPPASYPVQTGAAKAFFGEGAMVPYNAYFAIKTVDNTVSTWVPSVNDCLATDWQIVE
;
A
#
# COMPACT_ATOMS: atom_id res chain seq x y z
N MET A 1 10.69 17.79 -20.32
CA MET A 1 10.20 17.22 -19.04
C MET A 1 10.59 15.75 -18.96
N GLN A 2 11.00 15.27 -17.79
CA GLN A 2 11.22 13.85 -17.49
C GLN A 2 10.06 13.34 -16.63
N ARG A 3 9.61 12.09 -16.86
CA ARG A 3 8.50 11.48 -16.11
C ARG A 3 9.03 10.71 -14.90
N PHE A 4 8.35 10.81 -13.76
CA PHE A 4 8.67 10.11 -12.52
C PHE A 4 7.41 9.42 -11.96
N ILE A 5 7.59 8.28 -11.31
CA ILE A 5 6.54 7.53 -10.63
C ILE A 5 6.98 7.37 -9.18
N GLY A 6 6.07 7.59 -8.23
CA GLY A 6 6.33 7.42 -6.81
C GLY A 6 5.10 6.96 -6.05
N THR A 7 5.33 6.32 -4.91
CA THR A 7 4.30 5.89 -3.95
C THR A 7 4.65 6.48 -2.59
N LYS A 8 3.66 6.96 -1.84
CA LYS A 8 3.87 7.59 -0.53
C LYS A 8 2.65 7.39 0.36
N THR A 9 2.87 7.47 1.68
CA THR A 9 1.80 7.59 2.67
C THR A 9 1.74 9.04 3.13
N VAL A 10 0.53 9.57 3.31
CA VAL A 10 0.30 10.95 3.74
C VAL A 10 -0.81 11.01 4.78
N ASN A 11 -0.75 12.00 5.66
CA ASN A 11 -1.94 12.49 6.35
C ASN A 11 -2.63 13.51 5.45
N ALA A 12 -3.97 13.55 5.47
CA ALA A 12 -4.70 14.56 4.73
C ALA A 12 -5.95 15.04 5.47
N VAL A 13 -6.25 16.34 5.35
CA VAL A 13 -7.45 16.97 5.89
C VAL A 13 -8.05 17.87 4.81
N PRO A 14 -9.38 17.82 4.55
CA PRO A 14 -10.04 18.76 3.64
C PRO A 14 -9.71 20.21 4.00
N MET A 15 -9.28 20.99 3.00
CA MET A 15 -8.88 22.39 3.18
C MET A 15 -8.99 23.12 1.85
N SER A 16 -9.64 24.27 1.83
CA SER A 16 -9.71 25.16 0.66
C SER A 16 -8.35 25.80 0.35
N ARG A 17 -8.20 26.30 -0.88
CA ARG A 17 -7.00 27.05 -1.30
C ARG A 17 -6.76 28.27 -0.40
N LEU A 18 -7.81 28.99 -0.01
CA LEU A 18 -7.74 30.13 0.88
C LEU A 18 -7.21 29.75 2.27
N GLU A 19 -7.80 28.73 2.90
CA GLU A 19 -7.39 28.27 4.23
C GLU A 19 -5.92 27.83 4.25
N TYR A 20 -5.48 27.13 3.20
CA TYR A 20 -4.08 26.71 3.11
C TYR A 20 -3.13 27.90 2.93
N ASN A 21 -3.47 28.88 2.08
CA ASN A 21 -2.65 30.08 1.93
C ASN A 21 -2.59 30.88 3.24
N GLN A 22 -3.70 31.03 3.95
CA GLN A 22 -3.74 31.66 5.27
C GLN A 22 -2.85 30.93 6.29
N LEU A 23 -2.91 29.59 6.33
CA LEU A 23 -2.02 28.77 7.16
C LEU A 23 -0.53 29.04 6.84
N ARG A 24 -0.18 29.21 5.56
CA ARG A 24 1.19 29.50 5.13
C ARG A 24 1.62 30.96 5.31
N GLY A 25 0.71 31.85 5.69
CA GLY A 25 0.94 33.30 5.69
C GLY A 25 1.10 33.88 4.28
N TRP A 26 0.47 33.26 3.29
CA TRP A 26 0.51 33.63 1.87
C TRP A 26 -0.80 34.27 1.41
N THR A 27 -0.70 35.02 0.31
CA THR A 27 -1.86 35.54 -0.41
C THR A 27 -2.22 34.58 -1.54
N VAL A 28 -3.52 34.32 -1.73
CA VAL A 28 -4.00 33.56 -2.89
C VAL A 28 -3.70 34.37 -4.15
N PRO A 29 -3.08 33.80 -5.20
CA PRO A 29 -2.89 34.47 -6.48
C PRO A 29 -4.22 34.95 -7.08
N GLU A 30 -4.20 36.09 -7.78
CA GLU A 30 -5.41 36.72 -8.33
C GLU A 30 -6.12 35.87 -9.40
N ASP A 31 -5.38 34.98 -10.06
CA ASP A 31 -5.86 34.08 -11.11
C ASP A 31 -6.32 32.71 -10.60
N GLU A 32 -6.37 32.49 -9.29
CA GLU A 32 -6.80 31.25 -8.66
C GLU A 32 -8.06 31.44 -7.82
N ASP A 33 -8.94 30.43 -7.78
CA ASP A 33 -10.15 30.46 -6.96
C ASP A 33 -9.82 30.21 -5.48
N PRO A 34 -10.06 31.16 -4.56
CA PRO A 34 -9.82 30.98 -3.14
C PRO A 34 -10.68 29.86 -2.52
N LEU A 35 -11.85 29.58 -3.08
CA LEU A 35 -12.79 28.58 -2.58
C LEU A 35 -12.56 27.20 -3.18
N ASP A 36 -11.52 27.03 -4.00
CA ASP A 36 -11.19 25.74 -4.60
C ASP A 36 -11.07 24.65 -3.53
N PRO A 37 -11.86 23.57 -3.65
CA PRO A 37 -11.80 22.48 -2.69
C PRO A 37 -10.49 21.70 -2.88
N GLY A 38 -9.89 21.30 -1.78
CA GLY A 38 -8.67 20.52 -1.79
C GLY A 38 -8.39 19.88 -0.44
N TYR A 39 -7.15 19.46 -0.29
CA TYR A 39 -6.65 18.84 0.93
C TYR A 39 -5.29 19.44 1.30
N LEU A 40 -5.11 19.73 2.58
CA LEU A 40 -3.77 19.78 3.17
C LEU A 40 -3.23 18.36 3.19
N VAL A 41 -2.01 18.19 2.71
CA VAL A 41 -1.30 16.90 2.64
C VAL A 41 0.00 17.01 3.42
N GLU A 42 0.16 16.21 4.47
CA GLU A 42 1.41 16.08 5.24
C GLU A 42 2.10 14.74 4.90
N TYR A 43 3.37 14.83 4.51
CA TYR A 43 4.20 13.66 4.19
C TYR A 43 4.74 13.02 5.48
N VAL A 44 4.49 11.73 5.67
CA VAL A 44 4.87 11.00 6.90
C VAL A 44 6.11 10.11 6.74
N ASP A 45 6.64 10.00 5.53
CA ASP A 45 7.78 9.14 5.16
C ASP A 45 9.15 9.83 5.29
N GLY A 46 9.20 11.02 5.88
CA GLY A 46 10.41 11.77 6.18
C GLY A 46 10.49 13.13 5.46
N GLY A 47 11.69 13.70 5.43
CA GLY A 47 11.94 15.04 4.87
C GLY A 47 11.85 16.16 5.91
N LYS A 48 12.38 17.33 5.55
CA LYS A 48 12.36 18.52 6.41
C LYS A 48 10.98 19.18 6.33
N SER A 49 10.35 19.42 7.48
CA SER A 49 9.12 20.22 7.56
C SER A 49 9.32 21.63 6.99
N ASN A 50 8.29 22.15 6.35
CA ASN A 50 8.20 23.52 5.85
C ASN A 50 7.23 24.40 6.68
N HIS A 51 6.74 23.90 7.82
CA HIS A 51 5.84 24.63 8.72
C HIS A 51 6.10 24.26 10.20
N PRO A 52 6.17 25.22 11.13
CA PRO A 52 6.54 24.96 12.54
C PRO A 52 5.62 23.98 13.26
N ASP A 53 4.33 23.98 12.92
CA ASP A 53 3.32 23.15 13.60
C ASP A 53 3.18 21.72 13.03
N PHE A 54 3.91 21.38 11.96
CA PHE A 54 3.84 20.07 11.32
C PHE A 54 5.19 19.36 11.39
N LYS A 55 5.15 18.03 11.59
CA LYS A 55 6.36 17.21 11.64
C LYS A 55 6.89 16.93 10.24
N GLY A 56 5.98 16.67 9.32
CA GLY A 56 6.27 16.40 7.91
C GLY A 56 6.29 17.67 7.05
N TYR A 57 6.72 17.50 5.80
CA TYR A 57 6.49 18.52 4.78
C TYR A 57 4.99 18.60 4.46
N ILE A 58 4.41 19.81 4.45
CA ILE A 58 3.03 20.03 4.06
C ILE A 58 2.90 20.66 2.67
N SER A 59 1.89 20.25 1.94
CA SER A 59 1.47 20.81 0.64
C SER A 59 -0.04 20.91 0.56
N TRP A 60 -0.55 21.61 -0.45
CA TRP A 60 -1.95 21.58 -0.81
C TRP A 60 -2.13 20.86 -2.13
N SER A 61 -3.18 20.04 -2.22
CA SER A 61 -3.57 19.34 -3.44
C SER A 61 -5.02 19.68 -3.78
N PRO A 62 -5.34 20.05 -5.03
CA PRO A 62 -6.72 20.14 -5.49
C PRO A 62 -7.48 18.84 -5.23
N LYS A 63 -8.79 18.95 -4.94
CA LYS A 63 -9.64 17.81 -4.56
C LYS A 63 -9.59 16.69 -5.58
N ASP A 64 -9.78 17.02 -6.86
CA ASP A 64 -9.82 16.03 -7.95
C ASP A 64 -8.45 15.35 -8.16
N VAL A 65 -7.35 16.08 -7.99
CA VAL A 65 -5.98 15.54 -8.03
C VAL A 65 -5.74 14.61 -6.85
N PHE A 66 -6.16 15.02 -5.66
CA PHE A 66 -5.98 14.25 -4.43
C PHE A 66 -6.76 12.93 -4.49
N GLU A 67 -8.05 12.99 -4.78
CA GLU A 67 -8.93 11.80 -4.81
C GLU A 67 -8.57 10.80 -5.91
N ARG A 68 -7.86 11.23 -6.97
CA ARG A 68 -7.31 10.31 -7.98
C ARG A 68 -5.99 9.64 -7.56
N ALA A 69 -5.21 10.30 -6.72
CA ALA A 69 -3.84 9.88 -6.39
C ALA A 69 -3.72 9.19 -5.03
N TYR A 70 -4.68 9.43 -4.13
CA TYR A 70 -4.66 8.97 -2.75
C TYR A 70 -5.96 8.25 -2.41
N TRP A 71 -5.84 7.22 -1.58
CA TRP A 71 -6.96 6.46 -1.03
C TRP A 71 -6.88 6.47 0.49
N SER A 72 -8.01 6.62 1.17
CA SER A 72 -8.06 6.53 2.62
C SER A 72 -7.68 5.14 3.10
N VAL A 73 -6.77 5.05 4.08
CA VAL A 73 -6.38 3.78 4.70
C VAL A 73 -7.53 3.19 5.51
N SER A 74 -8.41 4.03 6.09
CA SER A 74 -9.58 3.59 6.87
C SER A 74 -10.77 3.22 6.00
N GLU A 75 -10.86 3.75 4.77
CA GLU A 75 -11.89 3.39 3.80
C GLU A 75 -11.37 2.39 2.75
N CYS A 76 -10.22 1.74 2.99
CA CYS A 76 -9.64 0.69 2.14
C CYS A 76 -10.57 -0.53 2.07
N SER A 77 -11.63 -0.34 1.30
CA SER A 77 -12.54 -1.36 0.83
C SER A 77 -12.19 -1.77 -0.59
N LEU A 78 -11.39 -1.02 -1.37
CA LEU A 78 -11.04 -1.35 -2.76
C LEU A 78 -9.70 -0.71 -3.20
N GLY A 79 -8.57 -1.29 -2.80
CA GLY A 79 -7.24 -0.88 -3.28
C GLY A 79 -6.79 -1.62 -4.54
N GLY A 80 -5.94 -1.00 -5.37
CA GLY A 80 -5.20 -1.69 -6.44
C GLY A 80 -4.17 -2.69 -5.91
N PHE A 81 -3.54 -3.48 -6.76
CA PHE A 81 -2.51 -4.44 -6.32
C PHE A 81 -1.32 -3.79 -5.59
N GLY A 82 -1.01 -2.51 -5.86
CA GLY A 82 0.00 -1.76 -5.12
C GLY A 82 -0.35 -1.63 -3.63
N PHE A 83 -1.62 -1.41 -3.29
CA PHE A 83 -2.10 -1.43 -1.91
C PHE A 83 -1.94 -2.83 -1.30
N ALA A 84 -2.34 -3.87 -2.02
CA ALA A 84 -2.21 -5.25 -1.55
C ALA A 84 -0.75 -5.60 -1.23
N LEU A 85 0.19 -5.21 -2.09
CA LEU A 85 1.62 -5.41 -1.88
C LEU A 85 2.14 -4.68 -0.63
N MET A 86 1.69 -3.45 -0.39
CA MET A 86 2.06 -2.68 0.81
C MET A 86 1.52 -3.33 2.09
N ALA A 87 0.26 -3.76 2.08
CA ALA A 87 -0.36 -4.47 3.20
C ALA A 87 0.36 -5.80 3.49
N LEU A 88 0.71 -6.57 2.46
CA LEU A 88 1.48 -7.81 2.58
C LEU A 88 2.86 -7.58 3.20
N ARG A 89 3.57 -6.52 2.80
CA ARG A 89 4.86 -6.13 3.42
C ARG A 89 4.71 -5.72 4.89
N ALA A 90 3.56 -5.18 5.26
CA ALA A 90 3.21 -4.86 6.65
C ALA A 90 2.71 -6.07 7.46
N GLY A 91 2.82 -7.30 6.92
CA GLY A 91 2.41 -8.53 7.60
C GLY A 91 0.90 -8.75 7.64
N GLN A 92 0.12 -7.97 6.88
CA GLN A 92 -1.33 -8.11 6.81
C GLN A 92 -1.72 -9.25 5.85
N ARG A 93 -2.94 -9.75 6.03
CA ARG A 93 -3.61 -10.65 5.07
C ARG A 93 -4.45 -9.82 4.13
N VAL A 94 -4.46 -10.18 2.86
CA VAL A 94 -5.26 -9.51 1.84
C VAL A 94 -6.10 -10.48 1.04
N ALA A 95 -7.25 -10.02 0.58
CA ALA A 95 -8.12 -10.76 -0.32
C ALA A 95 -8.73 -9.82 -1.35
N ARG A 96 -9.28 -10.39 -2.42
CA ARG A 96 -10.11 -9.65 -3.37
C ARG A 96 -11.58 -9.79 -3.00
N ALA A 97 -12.34 -8.69 -3.07
CA ALA A 97 -13.78 -8.72 -2.82
C ALA A 97 -14.52 -9.64 -3.82
N GLY A 98 -14.04 -9.72 -5.05
CA GLY A 98 -14.57 -10.56 -6.12
C GLY A 98 -14.07 -12.01 -6.14
N TRP A 99 -13.29 -12.48 -5.16
CA TRP A 99 -12.88 -13.88 -5.12
C TRP A 99 -14.04 -14.82 -4.77
N ASN A 100 -14.11 -15.94 -5.50
CA ASN A 100 -15.08 -17.00 -5.24
C ASN A 100 -14.57 -17.85 -4.07
N GLY A 101 -14.95 -17.49 -2.85
CA GLY A 101 -14.63 -18.29 -1.68
C GLY A 101 -14.52 -17.48 -0.39
N LYS A 102 -15.38 -17.77 0.58
CA LYS A 102 -15.29 -17.13 1.89
C LYS A 102 -14.04 -17.60 2.63
N GLY A 103 -13.28 -16.65 3.18
CA GLY A 103 -12.10 -16.94 4.00
C GLY A 103 -10.85 -17.37 3.21
N GLN A 104 -10.77 -17.05 1.92
CA GLN A 104 -9.55 -17.14 1.13
C GLN A 104 -8.74 -15.84 1.28
N PHE A 105 -7.42 -15.95 1.51
CA PHE A 105 -6.55 -14.79 1.65
C PHE A 105 -5.10 -15.11 1.27
N VAL A 106 -4.35 -14.06 0.94
CA VAL A 106 -2.91 -14.08 0.69
C VAL A 106 -2.16 -13.40 1.83
N TYR A 107 -0.99 -13.92 2.15
CA TYR A 107 -0.06 -13.34 3.10
C TYR A 107 1.40 -13.54 2.68
N LEU A 108 2.30 -12.71 3.19
CA LEU A 108 3.74 -12.83 2.97
C LEU A 108 4.34 -13.84 3.96
N VAL A 109 5.06 -14.83 3.43
CA VAL A 109 5.94 -15.69 4.22
C VAL A 109 7.36 -15.09 4.15
N PRO A 110 7.98 -14.70 5.29
CA PRO A 110 9.34 -14.17 5.31
C PRO A 110 10.36 -15.25 4.93
N PRO A 111 11.60 -14.86 4.53
CA PRO A 111 12.64 -15.84 4.29
C PRO A 111 12.94 -16.63 5.57
N ALA A 112 13.14 -17.94 5.44
CA ALA A 112 13.39 -18.85 6.55
C ALA A 112 14.14 -20.09 6.08
N SER A 113 14.67 -20.87 7.03
CA SER A 113 15.25 -22.17 6.74
C SER A 113 14.46 -23.27 7.45
N TYR A 114 14.18 -24.36 6.75
CA TYR A 114 13.39 -25.48 7.30
C TYR A 114 14.13 -26.82 7.13
N PRO A 115 13.91 -27.80 8.02
CA PRO A 115 14.52 -29.12 7.87
C PRO A 115 14.13 -29.75 6.53
N VAL A 116 15.09 -30.36 5.86
CA VAL A 116 14.90 -31.02 4.56
C VAL A 116 13.84 -32.14 4.65
N GLN A 117 12.84 -32.12 3.75
CA GLN A 117 11.70 -33.04 3.82
C GLN A 117 11.72 -34.10 2.70
N THR A 118 11.84 -33.68 1.43
CA THR A 118 11.64 -34.55 0.27
C THR A 118 12.93 -35.23 -0.18
N GLY A 119 12.82 -36.37 -0.87
CA GLY A 119 13.98 -37.10 -1.39
C GLY A 119 14.84 -36.27 -2.35
N ALA A 120 14.21 -35.49 -3.23
CA ALA A 120 14.93 -34.60 -4.14
C ALA A 120 15.75 -33.54 -3.39
N ALA A 121 15.17 -32.94 -2.35
CA ALA A 121 15.88 -31.95 -1.54
C ALA A 121 17.00 -32.60 -0.71
N LYS A 122 16.78 -33.79 -0.15
CA LYS A 122 17.81 -34.55 0.58
C LYS A 122 19.00 -34.90 -0.30
N ALA A 123 18.75 -35.31 -1.54
CA ALA A 123 19.81 -35.64 -2.50
C ALA A 123 20.68 -34.43 -2.87
N PHE A 124 20.10 -33.22 -2.88
CA PHE A 124 20.82 -31.99 -3.25
C PHE A 124 21.45 -31.28 -2.05
N PHE A 125 20.69 -31.06 -0.97
CA PHE A 125 21.12 -30.30 0.21
C PHE A 125 21.77 -31.17 1.29
N GLY A 126 21.58 -32.49 1.26
CA GLY A 126 22.05 -33.44 2.28
C GLY A 126 20.97 -33.80 3.31
N GLU A 127 21.07 -35.00 3.90
CA GLU A 127 20.21 -35.39 5.02
C GLU A 127 20.50 -34.54 6.26
N GLY A 128 19.44 -34.16 6.99
CA GLY A 128 19.56 -33.30 8.17
C GLY A 128 19.85 -31.82 7.87
N ALA A 129 19.98 -31.44 6.59
CA ALA A 129 20.20 -30.05 6.20
C ALA A 129 18.99 -29.16 6.47
N MET A 130 19.25 -27.86 6.61
CA MET A 130 18.26 -26.79 6.66
C MET A 130 18.21 -26.11 5.29
N VAL A 131 17.08 -26.23 4.58
CA VAL A 131 16.91 -25.68 3.24
C VAL A 131 16.53 -24.20 3.35
N PRO A 132 17.30 -23.26 2.75
CA PRO A 132 17.03 -21.83 2.83
C PRO A 132 16.02 -21.40 1.77
N TYR A 133 14.81 -21.03 2.20
CA TYR A 133 13.76 -20.50 1.33
C TYR A 133 13.76 -18.97 1.38
N ASN A 134 13.66 -18.35 0.20
CA ASN A 134 13.39 -16.92 0.08
C ASN A 134 11.96 -16.59 0.52
N ALA A 135 11.68 -15.31 0.75
CA ALA A 135 10.31 -14.85 0.93
C ALA A 135 9.44 -15.15 -0.30
N TYR A 136 8.17 -15.48 -0.04
CA TYR A 136 7.16 -15.72 -1.08
C TYR A 136 5.78 -15.37 -0.55
N PHE A 137 4.80 -15.22 -1.45
CA PHE A 137 3.41 -15.10 -1.04
C PHE A 137 2.77 -16.48 -0.94
N ALA A 138 2.01 -16.70 0.12
CA ALA A 138 1.19 -17.89 0.29
C ALA A 138 -0.28 -17.52 0.17
N ILE A 139 -1.08 -18.42 -0.39
CA ILE A 139 -2.54 -18.32 -0.40
C ILE A 139 -3.13 -19.44 0.44
N LYS A 140 -3.96 -19.07 1.41
CA LYS A 140 -4.83 -19.99 2.14
C LYS A 140 -6.13 -20.12 1.34
N THR A 141 -6.48 -21.34 0.95
CA THR A 141 -7.68 -21.63 0.17
C THR A 141 -8.91 -21.83 1.07
N VAL A 142 -10.10 -21.90 0.47
CA VAL A 142 -11.35 -22.19 1.20
C VAL A 142 -11.29 -23.51 1.96
N ASP A 143 -10.53 -24.50 1.47
CA ASP A 143 -10.37 -25.82 2.08
C ASP A 143 -9.33 -25.86 3.21
N ASN A 144 -8.84 -24.70 3.65
CA ASN A 144 -7.79 -24.56 4.67
C ASN A 144 -6.44 -25.18 4.29
N THR A 145 -6.20 -25.40 3.00
CA THR A 145 -4.88 -25.75 2.48
C THR A 145 -4.11 -24.47 2.13
N VAL A 146 -2.79 -24.55 2.17
CA VAL A 146 -1.90 -23.44 1.81
C VAL A 146 -1.10 -23.82 0.58
N SER A 147 -1.05 -22.91 -0.40
CA SER A 147 -0.21 -23.04 -1.59
C SER A 147 0.69 -21.81 -1.73
N THR A 148 1.81 -21.97 -2.42
CA THR A 148 2.54 -20.81 -2.93
C THR A 148 1.65 -20.05 -3.90
N TRP A 149 1.70 -18.73 -3.86
CA TRP A 149 0.87 -17.85 -4.67
C TRP A 149 1.73 -16.93 -5.51
N VAL A 150 1.37 -16.85 -6.78
CA VAL A 150 1.91 -15.90 -7.74
C VAL A 150 0.72 -15.10 -8.26
N PRO A 151 0.70 -13.76 -8.10
CA PRO A 151 -0.39 -12.95 -8.60
C PRO A 151 -0.47 -13.09 -10.12
N SER A 152 -1.67 -13.38 -10.63
CA SER A 152 -1.92 -13.33 -12.07
C SER A 152 -1.94 -11.87 -12.56
N VAL A 153 -1.88 -11.66 -13.89
CA VAL A 153 -2.07 -10.32 -14.46
C VAL A 153 -3.42 -9.72 -14.04
N ASN A 154 -4.47 -10.53 -13.95
CA ASN A 154 -5.78 -10.08 -13.48
C ASN A 154 -5.76 -9.66 -12.01
N ASP A 155 -4.98 -10.34 -11.17
CA ASP A 155 -4.79 -9.96 -9.76
C ASP A 155 -4.02 -8.64 -9.64
N CYS A 156 -3.01 -8.45 -10.49
CA CYS A 156 -2.23 -7.20 -10.55
C CYS A 156 -3.05 -5.99 -11.04
N LEU A 157 -3.99 -6.21 -11.96
CA LEU A 157 -4.86 -5.15 -12.52
C LEU A 157 -6.14 -4.94 -11.70
N ALA A 158 -6.41 -5.79 -10.73
CA ALA A 158 -7.56 -5.68 -9.87
C ALA A 158 -7.49 -4.47 -8.94
N THR A 159 -8.65 -3.86 -8.70
CA THR A 159 -8.84 -2.69 -7.84
C THR A 159 -9.68 -3.01 -6.61
N ASP A 160 -9.99 -4.28 -6.37
CA ASP A 160 -10.89 -4.74 -5.31
C ASP A 160 -10.16 -5.44 -4.15
N TRP A 161 -8.90 -5.06 -3.90
CA TRP A 161 -8.13 -5.60 -2.79
C TRP A 161 -8.52 -4.98 -1.46
N GLN A 162 -8.57 -5.81 -0.42
CA GLN A 162 -8.90 -5.44 0.95
C GLN A 162 -8.02 -6.21 1.94
N ILE A 163 -7.80 -5.63 3.12
CA ILE A 163 -7.19 -6.34 4.26
C ILE A 163 -8.26 -7.19 4.93
N VAL A 164 -7.89 -8.38 5.41
CA VAL A 164 -8.81 -9.30 6.10
C VAL A 164 -8.25 -9.80 7.44
N GLU A 165 -9.16 -10.08 8.37
CA GLU A 165 -8.90 -10.72 9.68
C GLU A 165 -8.89 -12.25 9.65
#